data_AF-A0A9W6UT95-F1
#
_entry.id   AF-A0A9W6UT95-F1
#
_cell.length_a   1.000
_cell.length_b   1.000
_cell.length_c   1.000
_cell.angle_alpha   90.00
_cell.angle_beta   90.00
_cell.angle_gamma   90.00
#
_symmetry.space_group_name_H-M   'P 1'
#
loop_
_entity.id
_entity.type
_entity.pdbx_description
1 polymer ?
#
loop_
_entity_poly.entity_id
_entity_poly.type
_entity_poly.pdbx_seq_one_letter_code
_entity_poly.pdbx_strand_id
1 'polypeptide(L)'
;MGHNSRCAEATRPGCRCTGCGGAQHGWQGTFTIAAEPTGRRAREFADDREKDWQNKPKSLTVAQAAVGCALADIVGWLHREKALLEGAQEVTRPFDRRKDDPERGRLLREIENRLGPDRTKMFQGWAVDVHFWCELLAQAAHALESLRRVYRHGLQAVDVLLARARETAERLVLQVVDEHLGQPPGLGRQEVQTVIRLATGSLFETLPLAVRGALGADAIFEFIWPVRVLAVVMCKDPSKHEAVCQYCLDPICVFTRAKVRTEVRDRLLENLKREWLPLTAELSQQ
;
A
#
# COMPACT_ATOMS: atom_id res chain seq x y z
N MET A 1 17.96 -17.61 3.07
CA MET A 1 17.86 -16.83 4.33
C MET A 1 16.41 -16.44 4.51
N GLY A 2 15.81 -16.92 5.60
CA GLY A 2 14.36 -16.93 5.80
C GLY A 2 13.78 -15.57 6.16
N HIS A 3 12.54 -15.37 5.75
CA HIS A 3 11.64 -14.35 6.29
C HIS A 3 11.64 -14.46 7.83
N ASN A 4 12.00 -13.39 8.56
CA ASN A 4 11.84 -13.35 10.01
C ASN A 4 10.51 -12.67 10.36
N SER A 5 9.86 -13.12 11.42
CA SER A 5 8.63 -12.49 11.95
C SER A 5 8.80 -11.00 12.24
N ARG A 6 10.04 -10.54 12.43
CA ARG A 6 10.39 -9.13 12.61
C ARG A 6 10.08 -8.25 11.39
N CYS A 7 10.07 -8.79 10.17
CA CYS A 7 9.71 -8.03 8.97
C CYS A 7 8.20 -7.71 8.93
N ALA A 8 7.40 -8.72 9.23
CA ALA A 8 5.94 -8.67 9.33
C ALA A 8 5.44 -7.65 10.36
N GLU A 9 6.15 -7.55 11.47
CA GLU A 9 5.78 -6.70 12.61
C GLU A 9 6.57 -5.39 12.66
N ALA A 10 7.32 -5.07 11.60
CA ALA A 10 8.18 -3.90 11.56
C ALA A 10 7.36 -2.60 11.66
N THR A 11 7.68 -1.76 12.64
CA THR A 11 7.02 -0.45 12.87
C THR A 11 7.92 0.73 12.55
N ARG A 12 9.17 0.47 12.14
CA ARG A 12 10.19 1.49 11.85
C ARG A 12 10.58 1.49 10.39
N PRO A 13 11.03 2.64 9.87
CA PRO A 13 11.48 2.72 8.49
C PRO A 13 12.67 1.81 8.20
N GLY A 14 12.71 1.28 6.98
CA GLY A 14 13.77 0.43 6.47
C GLY A 14 13.40 -1.05 6.48
N CYS A 15 13.58 -1.67 5.32
CA CYS A 15 13.47 -3.12 5.13
C CYS A 15 14.69 -3.59 4.34
N ARG A 16 15.27 -4.72 4.75
CA ARG A 16 16.33 -5.43 4.01
C ARG A 16 15.96 -6.91 3.80
N CYS A 17 14.68 -7.24 3.94
CA CYS A 17 14.19 -8.61 3.87
C CYS A 17 14.16 -9.07 2.42
N THR A 18 15.18 -9.81 2.00
CA THR A 18 15.20 -10.44 0.68
C THR A 18 14.28 -11.66 0.59
N GLY A 19 13.61 -12.08 1.67
CA GLY A 19 12.74 -13.26 1.67
C GLY A 19 11.31 -13.01 1.18
N CYS A 20 10.79 -11.80 1.42
CA CYS A 20 9.48 -11.37 0.91
C CYS A 20 9.58 -10.19 -0.07
N GLY A 21 10.77 -9.64 -0.28
CA GLY A 21 10.95 -8.48 -1.16
C GLY A 21 10.24 -7.21 -0.67
N GLY A 22 9.89 -7.13 0.62
CA GLY A 22 9.10 -6.04 1.20
C GLY A 22 7.58 -6.25 1.18
N ALA A 23 7.06 -7.27 0.48
CA ALA A 23 5.61 -7.53 0.36
C ALA A 23 4.90 -7.81 1.71
N GLN A 24 5.67 -8.21 2.72
CA GLN A 24 5.17 -8.49 4.07
C GLN A 24 5.65 -7.48 5.09
N HIS A 25 6.19 -6.33 4.70
CA HIS A 25 6.72 -5.38 5.65
C HIS A 25 5.61 -4.70 6.46
N GLY A 26 5.69 -4.78 7.78
CA GLY A 26 4.95 -3.97 8.76
C GLY A 26 3.43 -4.18 8.89
N TRP A 27 2.73 -4.47 7.80
CA TRP A 27 1.27 -4.49 7.78
C TRP A 27 0.65 -5.55 8.70
N GLN A 28 1.31 -6.69 8.92
CA GLN A 28 0.80 -7.72 9.83
C GLN A 28 0.77 -7.19 11.27
N GLY A 29 1.88 -6.59 11.73
CA GLY A 29 1.94 -5.97 13.06
C GLY A 29 0.93 -4.84 13.23
N THR A 30 0.82 -3.96 12.23
CA THR A 30 -0.19 -2.88 12.20
C THR A 30 -1.60 -3.43 12.35
N PHE A 31 -1.97 -4.46 11.58
CA PHE A 31 -3.31 -5.06 11.64
C PHE A 31 -3.55 -5.76 12.96
N THR A 32 -2.54 -6.41 13.55
CA THR A 32 -2.65 -6.99 14.90
C THR A 32 -2.88 -5.90 15.96
N ILE A 33 -2.21 -4.75 15.85
CA ILE A 33 -2.44 -3.61 16.75
C ILE A 33 -3.88 -3.09 16.61
N ALA A 34 -4.35 -2.91 15.37
CA ALA A 34 -5.71 -2.40 15.10
C ALA A 34 -6.83 -3.38 15.50
N ALA A 35 -6.59 -4.69 15.35
CA ALA A 35 -7.55 -5.74 15.67
C ALA A 35 -7.77 -5.91 17.19
N GLU A 36 -6.87 -5.41 18.03
CA GLU A 36 -6.97 -5.57 19.48
C GLU A 36 -8.28 -4.96 20.03
N PRO A 37 -9.12 -5.70 20.78
CA PRO A 37 -10.48 -5.28 21.12
C PRO A 37 -10.58 -4.00 21.95
N THR A 38 -9.66 -3.78 22.89
CA THR A 38 -9.73 -2.65 23.84
C THR A 38 -9.16 -1.34 23.27
N GLY A 39 -8.52 -1.41 22.10
CA GLY A 39 -7.80 -0.29 21.48
C GLY A 39 -6.62 0.21 22.33
N ARG A 40 -6.20 -0.56 23.34
CA ARG A 40 -5.06 -0.21 24.20
C ARG A 40 -3.79 -0.18 23.35
N ARG A 41 -3.57 -1.20 22.51
CA ARG A 41 -2.37 -1.27 21.67
C ARG A 41 -2.32 -0.13 20.64
N ALA A 42 -3.47 0.28 20.10
CA ALA A 42 -3.53 1.41 19.18
C ALA A 42 -3.17 2.74 19.87
N ARG A 43 -3.62 2.94 21.12
CA ARG A 43 -3.25 4.10 21.94
C ARG A 43 -1.76 4.10 22.32
N GLU A 44 -1.25 2.97 22.81
CA GLU A 44 0.18 2.82 23.11
C GLU A 44 1.04 3.11 21.86
N PHE A 45 0.63 2.59 20.70
CA PHE A 45 1.32 2.88 19.44
C PHE A 45 1.28 4.38 19.11
N ALA A 46 0.15 5.05 19.28
CA ALA A 46 0.04 6.50 19.07
C ALA A 46 0.92 7.31 20.03
N ASP A 47 0.94 6.96 21.31
CA ASP A 47 1.78 7.61 22.32
C ASP A 47 3.27 7.44 21.99
N ASP A 48 3.67 6.26 21.54
CA ASP A 48 5.05 5.99 21.13
C ASP A 48 5.44 6.78 19.87
N ARG A 49 4.53 6.93 18.90
CA ARG A 49 4.79 7.77 17.72
C ARG A 49 4.86 9.26 18.09
N GLU A 50 4.06 9.71 19.06
CA GLU A 50 4.11 11.08 19.55
C GLU A 50 5.41 11.36 20.33
N LYS A 51 5.88 10.41 21.14
CA LYS A 51 7.20 10.50 21.77
C LYS A 51 8.32 10.54 20.73
N ASP A 52 8.22 9.75 19.66
CA ASP A 52 9.18 9.82 18.55
C ASP A 52 9.14 11.19 17.86
N TRP A 53 7.97 11.84 17.74
CA TRP A 53 7.91 13.21 17.23
C TRP A 53 8.58 14.22 18.17
N GLN A 54 8.21 14.21 19.45
CA GLN A 54 8.66 15.18 20.45
C GLN A 54 10.16 15.07 20.75
N ASN A 55 10.68 13.85 20.87
CA ASN A 55 12.04 13.61 21.31
C ASN A 55 13.06 13.61 20.16
N LYS A 56 12.62 13.79 18.90
CA LYS A 56 13.47 13.78 17.69
C LYS A 56 14.52 12.66 17.74
N PRO A 57 14.10 11.38 17.80
CA PRO A 57 14.96 10.26 18.09
C PRO A 57 16.10 10.22 17.08
N LYS A 58 17.31 9.94 17.58
CA LYS A 58 18.55 9.93 16.79
C LYS A 58 18.50 9.05 15.53
N SER A 59 17.55 8.11 15.46
CA SER A 59 17.40 7.14 14.37
C SER A 59 16.32 7.49 13.34
N LEU A 60 15.53 8.54 13.53
CA LEU A 60 14.48 8.95 12.57
C LEU A 60 14.73 10.38 12.09
N THR A 61 14.42 10.63 10.83
CA THR A 61 14.25 12.00 10.32
C THR A 61 12.95 12.59 10.83
N VAL A 62 12.84 13.93 10.79
CA VAL A 62 11.60 14.64 11.19
C VAL A 62 10.42 14.21 10.31
N ALA A 63 10.63 14.05 9.00
CA ALA A 63 9.63 13.55 8.06
C ALA A 63 9.16 12.13 8.41
N GLN A 64 10.07 11.23 8.78
CA GLN A 64 9.73 9.87 9.23
C GLN A 64 8.92 9.89 10.53
N ALA A 65 9.23 10.79 11.46
CA ALA A 65 8.47 10.94 12.70
C ALA A 65 7.05 11.47 12.43
N ALA A 66 6.90 12.46 11.55
CA ALA A 66 5.59 12.97 11.12
C ALA A 66 4.73 11.88 10.46
N VAL A 67 5.31 11.12 9.52
CA VAL A 67 4.67 9.94 8.91
C VAL A 67 4.31 8.90 9.96
N GLY A 68 5.16 8.68 10.96
CA GLY A 68 4.88 7.81 12.10
C GLY A 68 3.61 8.22 12.85
N CYS A 69 3.41 9.51 13.12
CA CYS A 69 2.18 10.00 13.74
C CYS A 69 0.95 9.74 12.86
N ALA A 70 1.06 9.94 11.54
CA ALA A 70 -0.03 9.65 10.61
C ALA A 70 -0.38 8.16 10.55
N LEU A 71 0.63 7.28 10.58
CA LEU A 71 0.44 5.83 10.68
C LEU A 71 -0.32 5.45 11.96
N ALA A 72 -0.05 6.10 13.09
CA ALA A 72 -0.81 5.86 14.31
C ALA A 72 -2.29 6.27 14.18
N ASP A 73 -2.58 7.40 13.53
CA ASP A 73 -3.95 7.82 13.27
C ASP A 73 -4.69 6.84 12.34
N ILE A 74 -3.99 6.30 11.33
CA ILE A 74 -4.50 5.23 10.44
C ILE A 74 -4.80 3.95 11.22
N VAL A 75 -3.90 3.53 12.12
CA VAL A 75 -4.14 2.38 13.01
C VAL A 75 -5.37 2.61 13.89
N GLY A 76 -5.52 3.82 14.43
CA GLY A 76 -6.71 4.22 15.17
C GLY A 76 -7.98 4.16 14.32
N TRP A 77 -7.90 4.54 13.04
CA TRP A 77 -9.02 4.41 12.10
C TRP A 77 -9.39 2.94 11.85
N LEU A 78 -8.42 2.09 11.52
CA LEU A 78 -8.63 0.65 11.34
C LEU A 78 -9.23 -0.01 12.58
N HIS A 79 -8.81 0.42 13.77
CA HIS A 79 -9.38 -0.09 15.01
C HIS A 79 -10.87 0.23 15.14
N ARG A 80 -11.27 1.47 14.79
CA ARG A 80 -12.67 1.93 14.86
C ARG A 80 -13.55 1.37 13.75
N GLU A 81 -12.98 1.11 12.58
CA GLU A 81 -13.70 0.72 11.37
C GLU A 81 -13.35 -0.71 10.95
N LYS A 82 -14.04 -1.69 11.56
CA LYS A 82 -13.73 -3.12 11.37
C LYS A 82 -13.87 -3.58 9.91
N ALA A 83 -14.88 -3.09 9.18
CA ALA A 83 -15.05 -3.41 7.76
C ALA A 83 -13.85 -2.97 6.91
N LEU A 84 -13.24 -1.83 7.22
CA LEU A 84 -12.02 -1.37 6.54
C LEU A 84 -10.82 -2.27 6.87
N LEU A 85 -10.68 -2.67 8.14
CA LEU A 85 -9.62 -3.60 8.56
C LEU A 85 -9.77 -4.95 7.86
N GLU A 86 -10.98 -5.50 7.80
CA GLU A 86 -11.29 -6.74 7.08
C GLU A 86 -10.99 -6.61 5.60
N GLY A 87 -11.44 -5.52 4.95
CA GLY A 87 -11.10 -5.25 3.55
C GLY A 87 -9.60 -5.15 3.32
N ALA A 88 -8.85 -4.48 4.21
CA ALA A 88 -7.40 -4.38 4.11
C ALA A 88 -6.70 -5.74 4.30
N GLN A 89 -7.24 -6.61 5.17
CA GLN A 89 -6.76 -7.99 5.34
C GLN A 89 -7.05 -8.86 4.11
N GLU A 90 -8.17 -8.65 3.42
CA GLU A 90 -8.46 -9.37 2.19
C GLU A 90 -7.49 -9.00 1.07
N VAL A 91 -7.14 -7.71 0.93
CA VAL A 91 -6.14 -7.25 -0.04
C VAL A 91 -4.74 -7.83 0.25
N THR A 92 -4.44 -8.24 1.49
CA THR A 92 -3.12 -8.84 1.81
C THR A 92 -3.00 -10.32 1.48
N ARG A 93 -4.10 -11.03 1.19
CA ARG A 93 -4.09 -12.47 0.92
C ARG A 93 -3.06 -12.91 -0.14
N PRO A 94 -2.85 -12.19 -1.26
CA PRO A 94 -1.83 -12.56 -2.24
C PRO A 94 -0.38 -12.52 -1.70
N PHE A 95 -0.12 -11.68 -0.70
CA PHE A 95 1.22 -11.42 -0.16
C PHE A 95 1.55 -12.22 1.10
N ASP A 96 0.53 -12.64 1.85
CA ASP A 96 0.66 -13.31 3.15
C ASP A 96 1.18 -14.75 3.01
N ARG A 97 2.50 -15.00 3.12
CA ARG A 97 3.02 -16.38 3.12
C ARG A 97 2.81 -17.04 4.48
N ARG A 98 1.65 -17.64 4.69
CA ARG A 98 1.44 -18.58 5.79
C ARG A 98 1.77 -20.00 5.36
N LYS A 99 2.25 -20.83 6.30
CA LYS A 99 2.65 -22.22 6.03
C LYS A 99 1.43 -23.17 5.96
N ASP A 100 0.35 -22.80 6.62
CA ASP A 100 -0.88 -23.57 6.82
C ASP A 100 -1.96 -23.29 5.78
N ASP A 101 -1.78 -22.27 4.93
CA ASP A 101 -2.77 -21.85 3.93
C ASP A 101 -2.13 -21.68 2.54
N PRO A 102 -2.26 -22.69 1.64
CA PRO A 102 -1.70 -22.64 0.29
C PRO A 102 -2.44 -21.65 -0.63
N GLU A 103 -3.55 -21.06 -0.20
CA GLU A 103 -4.24 -20.00 -0.93
C GLU A 103 -3.68 -18.61 -0.58
N ARG A 104 -3.05 -18.46 0.59
CA ARG A 104 -2.39 -17.22 1.05
C ARG A 104 -0.94 -17.13 0.63
N GLY A 105 -0.52 -16.03 0.01
CA GLY A 105 0.84 -15.87 -0.49
C GLY A 105 1.02 -16.42 -1.91
N ARG A 106 -0.09 -16.68 -2.61
CA ARG A 106 -0.11 -17.22 -3.99
C ARG A 106 0.75 -16.40 -4.94
N LEU A 107 0.67 -15.08 -4.89
CA LEU A 107 1.45 -14.21 -5.78
C LEU A 107 2.95 -14.43 -5.59
N LEU A 108 3.40 -14.42 -4.33
CA LEU A 108 4.82 -14.63 -4.05
C LEU A 108 5.26 -16.05 -4.45
N ARG A 109 4.42 -17.07 -4.34
CA ARG A 109 4.73 -18.43 -4.82
C ARG A 109 4.75 -18.52 -6.33
N GLU A 110 3.82 -17.87 -7.02
CA GLU A 110 3.78 -17.85 -8.48
C GLU A 110 5.02 -17.16 -9.06
N ILE A 111 5.46 -16.06 -8.45
CA ILE A 111 6.73 -15.40 -8.82
C ILE A 111 7.91 -16.36 -8.65
N GLU A 112 7.95 -17.13 -7.54
CA GLU A 112 9.00 -18.12 -7.30
C GLU A 112 8.97 -19.27 -8.29
N ASN A 113 7.78 -19.80 -8.61
CA ASN A 113 7.59 -20.87 -9.58
C ASN A 113 8.01 -20.46 -10.99
N ARG A 114 7.72 -19.22 -11.41
CA ARG A 114 8.04 -18.75 -12.77
C ARG A 114 9.48 -18.31 -12.95
N LEU A 115 10.06 -17.65 -11.96
CA LEU A 115 11.41 -17.12 -12.08
C LEU A 115 12.47 -18.12 -11.63
N GLY A 116 12.12 -19.06 -10.75
CA GLY A 116 13.08 -19.90 -10.06
C GLY A 116 13.83 -19.13 -8.95
N PRO A 117 14.49 -19.86 -8.02
CA PRO A 117 14.95 -19.31 -6.75
C PRO A 117 15.96 -18.16 -6.88
N ASP A 118 16.92 -18.26 -7.81
CA ASP A 118 17.97 -17.23 -7.97
C ASP A 118 17.40 -15.91 -8.50
N ARG A 119 16.58 -15.99 -9.53
CA ARG A 119 15.92 -14.82 -10.14
C ARG A 119 14.88 -14.21 -9.20
N THR A 120 14.17 -15.02 -8.42
CA THR A 120 13.27 -14.52 -7.37
C THR A 120 14.03 -13.75 -6.31
N LYS A 121 15.19 -14.24 -5.87
CA LYS A 121 16.03 -13.52 -4.90
C LYS A 121 16.52 -12.18 -5.47
N MET A 122 16.92 -12.14 -6.73
CA MET A 122 17.32 -10.90 -7.43
C MET A 122 16.16 -9.91 -7.51
N PHE A 123 14.99 -10.38 -7.94
CA PHE A 123 13.76 -9.58 -7.96
C PHE A 123 13.40 -9.06 -6.56
N GLN A 124 13.47 -9.89 -5.52
CA GLN A 124 13.13 -9.49 -4.16
C GLN A 124 14.11 -8.46 -3.59
N GLY A 125 15.40 -8.56 -3.91
CA GLY A 125 16.38 -7.53 -3.56
C GLY A 125 16.03 -6.19 -4.19
N TRP A 126 15.85 -6.18 -5.51
CA TRP A 126 15.43 -4.98 -6.25
C TRP A 126 14.10 -4.42 -5.73
N ALA A 127 13.08 -5.27 -5.55
CA ALA A 127 11.74 -4.87 -5.09
C ALA A 127 11.77 -4.17 -3.72
N VAL A 128 12.66 -4.58 -2.82
CA VAL A 128 12.89 -3.87 -1.56
C VAL A 128 13.45 -2.48 -1.85
N ASP A 129 14.49 -2.38 -2.66
CA ASP A 129 15.21 -1.12 -2.90
C ASP A 129 14.31 -0.07 -3.56
N VAL A 130 13.52 -0.49 -4.55
CA VAL A 130 12.66 0.41 -5.34
C VAL A 130 11.22 0.55 -4.79
N HIS A 131 10.93 0.05 -3.59
CA HIS A 131 9.59 0.12 -3.01
C HIS A 131 8.49 -0.50 -3.89
N PHE A 132 8.82 -1.54 -4.66
CA PHE A 132 7.96 -2.07 -5.74
C PHE A 132 6.52 -2.35 -5.32
N TRP A 133 6.32 -2.99 -4.16
CA TRP A 133 4.98 -3.40 -3.71
C TRP A 133 4.09 -2.24 -3.29
N CYS A 134 4.62 -1.29 -2.51
CA CYS A 134 3.85 -0.12 -2.10
C CYS A 134 3.67 0.88 -3.24
N GLU A 135 4.60 0.93 -4.21
CA GLU A 135 4.42 1.66 -5.48
C GLU A 135 3.25 1.07 -6.27
N LEU A 136 3.27 -0.26 -6.51
CA LEU A 136 2.20 -0.95 -7.22
C LEU A 136 0.83 -0.70 -6.58
N LEU A 137 0.73 -0.79 -5.26
CA LEU A 137 -0.53 -0.57 -4.53
C LEU A 137 -0.98 0.91 -4.63
N ALA A 138 -0.05 1.86 -4.53
CA ALA A 138 -0.38 3.28 -4.65
C ALA A 138 -0.89 3.63 -6.06
N GLN A 139 -0.22 3.12 -7.08
CA GLN A 139 -0.64 3.29 -8.47
C GLN A 139 -1.99 2.60 -8.75
N ALA A 140 -2.23 1.41 -8.17
CA ALA A 140 -3.52 0.75 -8.27
C ALA A 140 -4.64 1.57 -7.61
N ALA A 141 -4.40 2.15 -6.43
CA ALA A 141 -5.36 3.04 -5.77
C ALA A 141 -5.66 4.29 -6.62
N HIS A 142 -4.63 4.88 -7.23
CA HIS A 142 -4.79 6.00 -8.16
C HIS A 142 -5.61 5.62 -9.40
N ALA A 143 -5.31 4.49 -10.01
CA ALA A 143 -6.02 3.97 -11.17
C ALA A 143 -7.49 3.68 -10.85
N LEU A 144 -7.79 3.06 -9.70
CA LEU A 144 -9.16 2.80 -9.25
C LEU A 144 -9.93 4.09 -8.98
N GLU A 145 -9.30 5.10 -8.38
CA GLU A 145 -9.92 6.43 -8.16
C GLU A 145 -10.20 7.15 -9.48
N SER A 146 -9.24 7.12 -10.41
CA SER A 146 -9.41 7.70 -11.75
C SER A 146 -10.53 7.00 -12.51
N LEU A 147 -10.57 5.67 -12.43
CA LEU A 147 -11.65 4.86 -12.99
C LEU A 147 -13.00 5.21 -12.36
N ARG A 148 -13.07 5.43 -11.04
CA ARG A 148 -14.31 5.85 -10.36
C ARG A 148 -14.85 7.14 -10.92
N ARG A 149 -13.98 8.12 -11.16
CA ARG A 149 -14.35 9.40 -11.78
C ARG A 149 -14.89 9.20 -13.19
N VAL A 150 -14.17 8.42 -14.01
CA VAL A 150 -14.60 8.09 -15.38
C VAL A 150 -15.90 7.30 -15.41
N TYR A 151 -16.06 6.29 -14.54
CA TYR A 151 -17.25 5.46 -14.42
C TYR A 151 -18.47 6.29 -14.01
N ARG A 152 -18.34 7.14 -12.99
CA ARG A 152 -19.40 8.08 -12.59
C ARG A 152 -19.77 9.04 -13.71
N HIS A 153 -18.81 9.42 -14.56
CA HIS A 153 -19.06 10.22 -15.76
C HIS A 153 -19.60 9.40 -16.95
N GLY A 154 -19.43 8.08 -16.96
CA GLY A 154 -19.58 7.19 -18.12
C GLY A 154 -20.57 6.04 -17.92
N LEU A 155 -21.56 6.18 -17.04
CA LEU A 155 -22.64 5.23 -16.71
C LEU A 155 -23.56 4.81 -17.89
N GLN A 156 -23.08 4.85 -19.14
CA GLN A 156 -23.74 4.31 -20.34
C GLN A 156 -22.94 3.22 -21.10
N ALA A 157 -21.73 2.80 -20.69
CA ALA A 157 -21.02 1.69 -21.38
C ALA A 157 -19.99 0.97 -20.49
N VAL A 158 -20.38 -0.11 -19.80
CA VAL A 158 -19.61 -0.67 -18.67
C VAL A 158 -18.56 -1.73 -19.07
N ASP A 159 -18.78 -2.54 -20.11
CA ASP A 159 -17.86 -3.68 -20.39
C ASP A 159 -16.55 -3.28 -21.07
N VAL A 160 -16.59 -2.28 -21.95
CA VAL A 160 -15.41 -1.76 -22.64
C VAL A 160 -14.48 -1.03 -21.66
N LEU A 161 -15.03 -0.46 -20.58
CA LEU A 161 -14.27 0.32 -19.61
C LEU A 161 -13.46 -0.55 -18.66
N LEU A 162 -13.96 -1.72 -18.26
CA LEU A 162 -13.23 -2.63 -17.36
C LEU A 162 -12.03 -3.28 -18.04
N ALA A 163 -12.17 -3.69 -19.31
CA ALA A 163 -11.03 -4.19 -20.10
C ALA A 163 -9.96 -3.10 -20.29
N ARG A 164 -10.38 -1.87 -20.60
CA ARG A 164 -9.47 -0.70 -20.71
C ARG A 164 -8.81 -0.34 -19.39
N ALA A 165 -9.51 -0.49 -18.26
CA ALA A 165 -8.97 -0.17 -16.94
C ALA A 165 -7.82 -1.09 -16.54
N ARG A 166 -7.96 -2.39 -16.77
CA ARG A 166 -6.88 -3.37 -16.56
C ARG A 166 -5.68 -3.03 -17.44
N GLU A 167 -5.91 -2.79 -18.72
CA GLU A 167 -4.85 -2.45 -19.67
C GLU A 167 -4.15 -1.13 -19.29
N THR A 168 -4.91 -0.15 -18.80
CA THR A 168 -4.38 1.15 -18.35
C THR A 168 -3.53 1.00 -17.10
N ALA A 169 -3.98 0.22 -16.11
CA ALA A 169 -3.20 -0.07 -14.91
C ALA A 169 -1.90 -0.82 -15.25
N GLU A 170 -1.98 -1.83 -16.12
CA GLU A 170 -0.78 -2.53 -16.62
C GLU A 170 0.18 -1.57 -17.33
N ARG A 171 -0.33 -0.68 -18.19
CA ARG A 171 0.47 0.29 -18.94
C ARG A 171 1.13 1.34 -18.04
N LEU A 172 0.38 1.92 -17.11
CA LEU A 172 0.89 2.92 -16.17
C LEU A 172 1.97 2.33 -15.27
N VAL A 173 1.74 1.13 -14.75
CA VAL A 173 2.75 0.44 -13.93
C VAL A 173 4.00 0.14 -14.76
N LEU A 174 3.85 -0.25 -16.02
CA LEU A 174 5.00 -0.46 -16.91
C LEU A 174 5.77 0.83 -17.21
N GLN A 175 5.07 1.95 -17.45
CA GLN A 175 5.70 3.25 -17.66
C GLN A 175 6.45 3.72 -16.42
N VAL A 176 5.85 3.61 -15.23
CA VAL A 176 6.51 3.96 -13.97
C VAL A 176 7.75 3.09 -13.73
N VAL A 177 7.68 1.79 -14.00
CA VAL A 177 8.85 0.90 -13.86
C VAL A 177 9.97 1.30 -14.81
N ASP A 178 9.66 1.60 -16.08
CA ASP A 178 10.66 2.03 -17.07
C ASP A 178 11.23 3.43 -16.75
N GLU A 179 10.41 4.36 -16.25
CA GLU A 179 10.80 5.77 -16.03
C GLU A 179 11.43 6.04 -14.65
N HIS A 180 10.95 5.38 -13.59
CA HIS A 180 11.28 5.75 -12.20
C HIS A 180 12.09 4.69 -11.45
N LEU A 181 11.98 3.40 -11.82
CA LEU A 181 12.55 2.30 -11.01
C LEU A 181 13.73 1.56 -11.69
N GLY A 182 13.87 1.69 -13.01
CA GLY A 182 14.91 1.02 -13.80
C GLY A 182 14.71 -0.51 -13.91
N GLN A 183 15.46 -1.14 -14.81
CA GLN A 183 15.42 -2.61 -14.97
C GLN A 183 16.18 -3.33 -13.84
N PRO A 184 15.62 -4.41 -13.25
CA PRO A 184 16.35 -5.22 -12.28
C PRO A 184 17.58 -5.86 -12.93
N PRO A 185 18.74 -5.90 -12.26
CA PRO A 185 19.94 -6.54 -12.81
C PRO A 185 19.68 -8.02 -13.10
N GLY A 186 20.09 -8.50 -14.27
CA GLY A 186 20.02 -9.93 -14.66
C GLY A 186 18.62 -10.49 -14.92
N LEU A 187 17.59 -9.64 -14.99
CA LEU A 187 16.25 -10.00 -15.46
C LEU A 187 15.96 -9.30 -16.79
N GLY A 188 15.43 -10.04 -17.76
CA GLY A 188 14.99 -9.47 -19.03
C GLY A 188 13.67 -8.72 -18.89
N ARG A 189 13.37 -7.88 -19.88
CA ARG A 189 12.14 -7.07 -19.94
C ARG A 189 10.86 -7.92 -19.84
N GLN A 190 10.89 -9.12 -20.43
CA GLN A 190 9.75 -10.03 -20.42
C GLN A 190 9.47 -10.62 -19.03
N GLU A 191 10.49 -10.93 -18.24
CA GLU A 191 10.30 -11.39 -16.86
C GLU A 191 9.68 -10.30 -15.98
N VAL A 192 10.14 -9.05 -16.13
CA VAL A 192 9.58 -7.89 -15.41
C VAL A 192 8.12 -7.66 -15.78
N GLN A 193 7.80 -7.69 -17.08
CA GLN A 193 6.43 -7.58 -17.58
C GLN A 193 5.54 -8.70 -17.04
N THR A 194 6.07 -9.92 -16.94
CA THR A 194 5.32 -11.07 -16.43
C THR A 194 4.97 -10.87 -14.95
N VAL A 195 5.92 -10.41 -14.13
CA VAL A 195 5.66 -10.15 -12.71
C VAL A 195 4.64 -9.03 -12.52
N ILE A 196 4.74 -7.94 -13.29
CA ILE A 196 3.77 -6.83 -13.24
C ILE A 196 2.37 -7.34 -13.58
N ARG A 197 2.22 -8.09 -14.68
CA ARG A 197 0.93 -8.67 -15.10
C ARG A 197 0.36 -9.63 -14.07
N LEU A 198 1.20 -10.42 -13.40
CA LEU A 198 0.76 -11.33 -12.34
C LEU A 198 0.33 -10.56 -11.10
N ALA A 199 1.06 -9.53 -10.71
CA ALA A 199 0.77 -8.74 -9.52
C ALA A 199 -0.49 -7.90 -9.71
N THR A 200 -0.64 -7.24 -10.86
CA THR A 200 -1.88 -6.54 -11.23
C THR A 200 -3.01 -7.53 -11.40
N GLY A 201 -2.83 -8.60 -12.17
CA GLY A 201 -3.82 -9.66 -12.37
C GLY A 201 -4.33 -10.25 -11.05
N SER A 202 -3.41 -10.63 -10.15
CA SER A 202 -3.78 -11.15 -8.83
C SER A 202 -4.49 -10.11 -7.97
N LEU A 203 -4.09 -8.83 -8.02
CA LEU A 203 -4.79 -7.76 -7.31
C LEU A 203 -6.23 -7.64 -7.81
N PHE A 204 -6.43 -7.62 -9.13
CA PHE A 204 -7.75 -7.54 -9.78
C PHE A 204 -8.60 -8.82 -9.60
N GLU A 205 -7.96 -10.00 -9.52
CA GLU A 205 -8.63 -11.27 -9.23
C GLU A 205 -9.08 -11.37 -7.76
N THR A 206 -8.41 -10.67 -6.84
CA THR A 206 -8.81 -10.56 -5.43
C THR A 206 -9.90 -9.50 -5.13
N LEU A 207 -10.42 -8.77 -6.13
CA LEU A 207 -11.51 -7.78 -5.98
C LEU A 207 -12.91 -8.43 -6.15
N PRO A 208 -13.25 -9.49 -5.39
CA PRO A 208 -14.04 -10.64 -5.83
C PRO A 208 -15.42 -10.29 -6.39
N LEU A 209 -15.89 -11.10 -7.36
CA LEU A 209 -17.29 -11.49 -7.66
C LEU A 209 -18.37 -10.41 -7.90
N ALA A 210 -18.21 -9.17 -7.46
CA ALA A 210 -19.14 -8.07 -7.70
C ALA A 210 -19.10 -7.62 -9.17
N VAL A 211 -17.91 -7.64 -9.78
CA VAL A 211 -17.71 -7.38 -11.21
C VAL A 211 -18.38 -8.44 -12.10
N ARG A 212 -18.66 -9.65 -11.58
CA ARG A 212 -19.36 -10.72 -12.33
C ARG A 212 -20.89 -10.62 -12.28
N GLY A 213 -21.43 -9.47 -11.88
CA GLY A 213 -22.85 -9.13 -12.10
C GLY A 213 -23.82 -9.42 -10.95
N ALA A 214 -23.35 -9.71 -9.73
CA ALA A 214 -24.25 -9.91 -8.58
C ALA A 214 -24.38 -8.69 -7.65
N LEU A 215 -23.43 -7.76 -7.65
CA LEU A 215 -23.44 -6.56 -6.80
C LEU A 215 -22.82 -5.40 -7.60
N GLY A 216 -23.49 -4.24 -7.64
CA GLY A 216 -23.22 -3.12 -8.55
C GLY A 216 -21.75 -2.66 -8.60
N ALA A 217 -21.36 -2.05 -9.72
CA ALA A 217 -19.99 -1.61 -10.01
C ALA A 217 -19.33 -0.75 -8.92
N ASP A 218 -20.10 -0.15 -8.01
CA ASP A 218 -19.57 0.56 -6.84
C ASP A 218 -18.73 -0.32 -5.90
N ALA A 219 -18.97 -1.64 -5.89
CA ALA A 219 -18.23 -2.60 -5.07
C ALA A 219 -16.73 -2.64 -5.39
N ILE A 220 -16.31 -2.39 -6.64
CA ILE A 220 -14.87 -2.33 -6.97
C ILE A 220 -14.19 -1.10 -6.31
N PHE A 221 -14.94 -0.02 -6.12
CA PHE A 221 -14.43 1.21 -5.54
C PHE A 221 -14.35 1.15 -4.02
N GLU A 222 -15.00 0.18 -3.38
CA GLU A 222 -14.85 -0.09 -1.95
C GLU A 222 -13.42 -0.49 -1.59
N PHE A 223 -12.67 -1.07 -2.54
CA PHE A 223 -11.27 -1.46 -2.35
C PHE A 223 -10.27 -0.30 -2.36
N ILE A 224 -10.67 0.91 -2.80
CA ILE A 224 -9.76 2.06 -2.84
C ILE A 224 -9.15 2.32 -1.46
N TRP A 225 -9.97 2.34 -0.40
CA TRP A 225 -9.48 2.62 0.95
C TRP A 225 -8.61 1.49 1.53
N PRO A 226 -9.03 0.20 1.47
CA PRO A 226 -8.16 -0.93 1.79
C PRO A 226 -6.80 -0.89 1.10
N VAL A 227 -6.76 -0.63 -0.21
CA VAL A 227 -5.50 -0.58 -0.98
C VAL A 227 -4.64 0.60 -0.55
N ARG A 228 -5.22 1.79 -0.35
CA ARG A 228 -4.48 2.97 0.15
C ARG A 228 -3.87 2.71 1.52
N VAL A 229 -4.65 2.16 2.45
CA VAL A 229 -4.17 1.82 3.78
C VAL A 229 -3.03 0.83 3.67
N LEU A 230 -3.21 -0.25 2.91
CA LEU A 230 -2.18 -1.27 2.76
C LEU A 230 -0.88 -0.69 2.17
N ALA A 231 -0.97 0.13 1.13
CA ALA A 231 0.20 0.78 0.54
C ALA A 231 1.00 1.57 1.58
N VAL A 232 0.30 2.35 2.42
CA VAL A 232 0.92 3.20 3.45
C VAL A 232 1.56 2.35 4.56
N VAL A 233 0.87 1.31 5.05
CA VAL A 233 1.39 0.48 6.16
C VAL A 233 2.41 -0.57 5.71
N MET A 234 2.43 -0.93 4.41
CA MET A 234 3.42 -1.81 3.80
C MET A 234 4.70 -1.07 3.41
N CYS A 235 4.61 0.23 3.12
CA CYS A 235 5.77 1.00 2.68
C CYS A 235 6.81 1.11 3.80
N LYS A 236 8.05 0.71 3.47
CA LYS A 236 9.16 0.75 4.43
C LYS A 236 9.61 2.16 4.79
N ASP A 237 9.24 3.18 4.02
CA ASP A 237 9.56 4.58 4.33
C ASP A 237 8.66 5.51 3.50
N PRO A 238 7.40 5.76 3.91
CA PRO A 238 6.50 6.62 3.15
C PRO A 238 7.06 8.04 2.97
N SER A 239 7.90 8.52 3.90
CA SER A 239 8.49 9.87 3.83
C SER A 239 9.41 10.09 2.63
N LYS A 240 9.81 9.02 1.94
CA LYS A 240 10.65 9.04 0.73
C LYS A 240 9.93 8.49 -0.49
N HIS A 241 8.60 8.31 -0.42
CA HIS A 241 7.82 7.61 -1.42
C HIS A 241 6.67 8.48 -1.93
N GLU A 242 6.93 9.20 -3.02
CA GLU A 242 5.99 10.12 -3.66
C GLU A 242 4.61 9.52 -3.93
N ALA A 243 4.54 8.40 -4.68
CA ALA A 243 3.27 7.80 -5.05
C ALA A 243 2.44 7.37 -3.82
N VAL A 244 3.08 6.82 -2.79
CA VAL A 244 2.39 6.46 -1.53
C VAL A 244 1.90 7.71 -0.81
N CYS A 245 2.68 8.78 -0.77
CA CYS A 245 2.22 10.05 -0.20
C CYS A 245 1.02 10.59 -0.98
N GLN A 246 1.15 10.76 -2.29
CA GLN A 246 0.20 11.46 -3.13
C GLN A 246 -1.10 10.70 -3.35
N TYR A 247 -1.03 9.38 -3.56
CA TYR A 247 -2.20 8.59 -3.95
C TYR A 247 -2.85 7.84 -2.80
N CYS A 248 -2.16 7.75 -1.66
CA CYS A 248 -2.65 7.03 -0.48
C CYS A 248 -2.71 7.90 0.77
N LEU A 249 -1.58 8.41 1.25
CA LEU A 249 -1.52 9.14 2.51
C LEU A 249 -2.33 10.45 2.46
N ASP A 250 -2.13 11.25 1.42
CA ASP A 250 -2.78 12.54 1.24
C ASP A 250 -4.32 12.41 1.15
N PRO A 251 -4.89 11.51 0.32
CA PRO A 251 -6.32 11.22 0.35
C PRO A 251 -6.84 10.75 1.72
N ILE A 252 -6.04 10.00 2.49
CA ILE A 252 -6.42 9.57 3.84
C ILE A 252 -6.45 10.76 4.80
N CYS A 253 -5.47 11.67 4.72
CA CYS A 253 -5.36 12.85 5.57
C CYS A 253 -6.56 13.80 5.42
N VAL A 254 -7.13 13.91 4.23
CA VAL A 254 -8.33 14.74 4.00
C VAL A 254 -9.65 13.99 4.19
N PHE A 255 -9.62 12.66 4.34
CA PHE A 255 -10.83 11.87 4.50
C PHE A 255 -11.36 11.94 5.94
N THR A 256 -12.51 12.59 6.13
CA THR A 256 -13.07 12.89 7.46
C THR A 256 -13.23 11.66 8.36
N ARG A 257 -13.55 10.49 7.81
CA ARG A 257 -13.72 9.25 8.60
C ARG A 257 -12.40 8.74 9.19
N ALA A 258 -11.26 9.03 8.54
CA ALA A 258 -9.95 8.66 9.06
C ALA A 258 -9.62 9.39 10.37
N LYS A 259 -10.17 10.61 10.56
CA LYS A 259 -9.91 11.47 11.72
C LYS A 259 -8.42 11.65 11.99
N VAL A 260 -7.64 11.88 10.93
CA VAL A 260 -6.23 12.28 11.07
C VAL A 260 -6.21 13.64 11.75
N ARG A 261 -5.43 13.76 12.83
CA ARG A 261 -5.35 14.96 13.65
C ARG A 261 -4.82 16.14 12.83
N THR A 262 -5.31 17.35 13.11
CA THR A 262 -4.88 18.56 12.39
C THR A 262 -3.38 18.79 12.55
N GLU A 263 -2.86 18.65 13.77
CA GLU A 263 -1.45 18.82 14.07
C GLU A 263 -0.59 17.81 13.30
N VAL A 264 -1.10 16.60 13.05
CA VAL A 264 -0.38 15.59 12.26
C VAL A 264 -0.34 16.00 10.77
N ARG A 265 -1.43 16.57 10.24
CA ARG A 265 -1.46 17.09 8.86
C ARG A 265 -0.50 18.25 8.67
N ASP A 266 -0.44 19.16 9.64
CA ASP A 266 0.48 20.31 9.61
C ASP A 266 1.94 19.83 9.63
N ARG A 267 2.27 18.88 10.52
CA ARG A 267 3.60 18.24 10.57
C ARG A 267 3.97 17.60 9.23
N LEU A 268 3.02 16.95 8.55
CA LEU A 268 3.27 16.37 7.23
C LEU A 268 3.56 17.45 6.18
N LEU A 269 2.77 18.53 6.14
CA LEU A 269 2.97 19.64 5.20
C LEU A 269 4.28 20.39 5.43
N GLU A 270 4.73 20.51 6.68
CA GLU A 270 5.99 21.15 7.03
C GLU A 270 7.22 20.31 6.65
N ASN A 271 7.08 18.98 6.57
CA ASN A 271 8.23 18.07 6.50
C ASN A 271 8.25 17.17 5.26
N LEU A 272 7.20 17.19 4.44
CA LEU A 272 7.14 16.53 3.13
C LEU A 272 7.00 17.57 2.03
N LYS A 273 7.30 17.19 0.80
CA LYS A 273 7.10 18.07 -0.35
C LYS A 273 5.61 18.36 -0.52
N ARG A 274 5.25 19.63 -0.71
CA ARG A 274 3.85 20.06 -0.86
C ARG A 274 3.18 19.41 -2.07
N GLU A 275 3.92 19.19 -3.16
CA GLU A 275 3.46 18.47 -4.36
C GLU A 275 3.05 17.01 -4.11
N TRP A 276 3.54 16.40 -3.02
CA TRP A 276 3.17 15.05 -2.60
C TRP A 276 1.92 15.02 -1.72
N LEU A 277 1.46 16.18 -1.24
CA LEU A 277 0.29 16.34 -0.37
C LEU A 277 -0.69 17.40 -0.91
N PRO A 278 -1.08 17.35 -2.20
CA PRO A 278 -1.86 18.40 -2.82
C PRO A 278 -3.21 18.64 -2.12
N LEU A 279 -3.93 17.58 -1.73
CA LEU A 279 -5.25 17.70 -1.11
C LEU A 279 -5.16 18.29 0.30
N THR A 280 -4.18 17.83 1.09
CA THR A 280 -3.95 18.36 2.44
C THR A 280 -3.51 19.82 2.37
N ALA A 281 -2.69 20.17 1.38
CA ALA A 281 -2.27 21.55 1.15
C ALA A 281 -3.43 22.46 0.75
N GLU A 282 -4.37 21.99 -0.09
CA GLU A 282 -5.59 22.71 -0.44
C GLU A 282 -6.50 22.93 0.78
N LEU A 283 -6.68 21.90 1.61
CA LEU A 283 -7.50 21.99 2.81
C LEU A 283 -6.96 22.99 3.84
N SER A 284 -5.63 23.14 3.94
CA SER A 284 -5.00 24.11 4.85
C SER A 284 -5.19 25.58 4.47
N GLN A 285 -5.66 25.84 3.25
CA GLN A 285 -5.90 27.20 2.74
C GLN A 285 -7.36 27.67 2.90
N GLN A 286 -8.25 26.80 3.40
CA GLN A 286 -9.67 27.06 3.64
C GLN A 286 -9.92 27.39 5.11
#